data_AF-A0A651G237-F1
#
_entry.id   AF-A0A651G237-F1
#
_cell.length_a   1.000
_cell.length_b   1.000
_cell.length_c   1.000
_cell.angle_alpha   90.00
_cell.angle_beta   90.00
_cell.angle_gamma   90.00
#
_symmetry.space_group_name_H-M   'P 1'
#
loop_
_entity.id
_entity.type
_entity.pdbx_description
1 polymer ?
#
loop_
_entity_poly.entity_id
_entity_poly.type
_entity_poly.pdbx_seq_one_letter_code
_entity_poly.pdbx_strand_id
1 'polypeptide(L)'
;MVLLNTQTIDELQDAIGQDAVHDIAQALQQTLDTFRAERAHMTPEEMGRHAHSLKGSTSYLGTEDLHAAALTADTAHKEGGDTAAALDHLISLIDPSMEALNAYLKI
;
A
#
# COMPACT_ATOMS: atom_id res chain seq x y z
N MET A 1 -0.17 -9.86 12.50
CA MET A 1 0.07 -8.58 13.18
C MET A 1 0.87 -7.75 12.20
N VAL A 2 0.33 -6.63 11.73
CA VAL A 2 1.06 -5.75 10.82
C VAL A 2 2.15 -5.05 11.62
N LEU A 3 3.38 -5.07 11.11
CA LEU A 3 4.51 -4.36 11.69
C LEU A 3 4.76 -3.08 10.90
N LEU A 4 4.74 -1.94 11.61
CA LEU A 4 5.13 -0.65 11.06
C LEU A 4 6.61 -0.40 11.36
N ASN A 5 7.40 -0.13 10.33
CA ASN A 5 8.78 0.28 10.49
C ASN A 5 8.88 1.78 10.75
N THR A 6 8.85 2.14 12.02
CA THR A 6 8.91 3.54 12.46
C THR A 6 10.24 4.21 12.13
N GLN A 7 11.34 3.47 12.08
CA GLN A 7 12.65 4.02 11.74
C GLN A 7 12.65 4.59 10.31
N THR A 8 12.08 3.88 9.34
CA THR A 8 11.97 4.39 7.96
C THR A 8 11.11 5.65 7.88
N ILE A 9 10.06 5.73 8.70
CA ILE A 9 9.20 6.92 8.74
C ILE A 9 9.96 8.10 9.35
N ASP A 10 10.71 7.89 10.44
CA ASP A 10 11.53 8.92 11.08
C ASP A 10 12.60 9.47 10.12
N GLU A 11 13.31 8.59 9.43
CA GLU A 11 14.32 8.96 8.43
C GLU A 11 13.69 9.78 7.28
N LEU A 12 12.46 9.44 6.87
CA LEU A 12 11.74 10.19 5.86
C LEU A 12 11.29 11.56 6.38
N GLN A 13 10.78 11.65 7.61
CA GLN A 13 10.40 12.92 8.25
C GLN A 13 11.60 13.85 8.39
N ASP A 14 12.77 13.33 8.73
CA ASP A 14 14.01 14.11 8.80
C ASP A 14 14.46 14.61 7.41
N ALA A 15 14.24 13.82 6.36
CA ALA A 15 14.69 14.15 5.01
C ALA A 15 13.80 15.18 4.28
N ILE A 16 12.47 15.07 4.43
CA ILE A 16 11.51 15.88 3.65
C ILE A 16 10.52 16.68 4.51
N GLY A 17 10.56 16.51 5.84
CA GLY A 17 9.65 17.17 6.78
C GLY A 17 8.36 16.40 7.04
N GLN A 18 7.81 16.58 8.24
CA GLN A 18 6.61 15.88 8.71
C GLN A 18 5.38 16.12 7.81
N ASP A 19 5.13 17.37 7.41
CA ASP A 19 3.97 17.72 6.58
C ASP A 19 4.00 16.98 5.23
N ALA A 20 5.17 16.88 4.61
CA ALA A 20 5.33 16.16 3.35
C ALA A 20 5.09 14.65 3.51
N VAL A 21 5.53 14.06 4.64
CA VAL A 21 5.23 12.64 4.94
C VAL A 21 3.74 12.42 5.17
N HIS A 22 3.05 13.35 5.83
CA HIS A 22 1.60 13.29 6.01
C HIS A 22 0.86 13.33 4.67
N ASP A 23 1.26 14.23 3.77
CA ASP A 23 0.67 14.33 2.41
C ASP A 23 0.85 13.02 1.63
N ILE A 24 2.02 12.39 1.73
CA ILE A 24 2.29 11.09 1.09
C ILE A 24 1.41 10.00 1.70
N ALA A 25 1.25 9.96 3.03
CA ALA A 25 0.39 8.99 3.71
C ALA A 25 -1.09 9.16 3.31
N GLN A 26 -1.57 10.40 3.20
CA GLN A 26 -2.93 10.68 2.72
C GLN A 26 -3.12 10.29 1.26
N ALA A 27 -2.14 10.56 0.39
CA ALA A 27 -2.18 10.15 -1.01
C ALA A 27 -2.21 8.62 -1.16
N LEU A 28 -1.44 7.90 -0.31
CA LEU A 28 -1.48 6.44 -0.24
C LEU A 28 -2.87 5.95 0.19
N GLN A 29 -3.45 6.52 1.27
CA GLN A 29 -4.79 6.17 1.75
C GLN A 29 -5.83 6.31 0.63
N GLN A 30 -5.85 7.46 -0.06
CA GLN A 30 -6.80 7.71 -1.16
C GLN A 30 -6.64 6.71 -2.31
N THR A 31 -5.40 6.34 -2.64
CA THR A 31 -5.11 5.34 -3.67
C THR A 31 -5.65 3.96 -3.26
N LEU A 32 -5.44 3.58 -2.00
CA LEU A 32 -5.91 2.32 -1.44
C LEU A 32 -7.45 2.26 -1.34
N ASP A 33 -8.10 3.36 -0.97
CA ASP A 33 -9.56 3.46 -0.90
C ASP A 33 -10.20 3.36 -2.29
N THR A 34 -9.63 4.06 -3.27
CA THR A 34 -10.07 3.97 -4.68
C THR A 34 -9.94 2.55 -5.18
N PHE A 35 -8.78 1.92 -4.95
CA PHE A 35 -8.53 0.54 -5.32
C PHE A 35 -9.54 -0.42 -4.68
N ARG A 36 -9.82 -0.27 -3.38
CA ARG A 36 -10.79 -1.10 -2.66
C ARG A 36 -12.20 -0.96 -3.22
N ALA A 37 -12.63 0.27 -3.55
CA ALA A 37 -13.95 0.53 -4.10
C ALA A 37 -14.14 -0.07 -5.50
N GLU A 38 -13.09 -0.05 -6.32
CA GLU A 38 -13.16 -0.49 -7.71
C GLU A 38 -12.87 -1.99 -7.88
N ARG A 39 -12.26 -2.66 -6.89
CA ARG A 39 -11.78 -4.06 -6.94
C ARG A 39 -12.77 -5.06 -7.55
N ALA A 40 -14.06 -4.95 -7.24
CA ALA A 40 -15.10 -5.87 -7.69
C ALA A 40 -15.41 -5.76 -9.19
N HIS A 41 -15.01 -4.65 -9.83
CA HIS A 41 -15.32 -4.33 -11.22
C HIS A 41 -14.09 -4.33 -12.14
N MET A 42 -12.89 -4.51 -11.58
CA MET A 42 -11.65 -4.53 -12.36
C MET A 42 -11.53 -5.77 -13.24
N THR A 43 -11.06 -5.56 -14.46
CA THR A 43 -10.51 -6.61 -15.31
C THR A 43 -9.15 -7.09 -14.78
N PRO A 44 -8.67 -8.29 -15.18
CA PRO A 44 -7.33 -8.75 -14.78
C PRO A 44 -6.19 -7.80 -15.17
N GLU A 45 -6.33 -7.08 -16.29
CA GLU A 45 -5.33 -6.09 -16.72
C GLU A 45 -5.35 -4.84 -15.83
N GLU A 46 -6.55 -4.35 -15.47
CA GLU A 46 -6.69 -3.28 -14.48
C GLU A 46 -6.10 -3.67 -13.13
N MET A 47 -6.40 -4.87 -12.65
CA MET A 47 -5.83 -5.41 -11.42
C MET A 47 -4.30 -5.38 -11.44
N GLY A 48 -3.67 -5.80 -12.55
CA GLY A 48 -2.22 -5.74 -12.73
C GLY A 48 -1.67 -4.32 -12.66
N ARG A 49 -2.32 -3.36 -13.33
CA ARG A 49 -1.90 -1.93 -13.27
C ARG A 49 -2.01 -1.35 -11.86
N HIS A 50 -3.09 -1.66 -11.14
CA HIS A 50 -3.25 -1.21 -9.75
C HIS A 50 -2.20 -1.83 -8.84
N ALA A 51 -1.96 -3.14 -8.94
CA ALA A 51 -0.90 -3.81 -8.17
C ALA A 51 0.47 -3.15 -8.40
N HIS A 52 0.79 -2.83 -9.66
CA HIS A 52 2.02 -2.15 -10.02
C HIS A 52 2.15 -0.76 -9.37
N SER A 53 1.09 0.04 -9.41
CA SER A 53 1.06 1.38 -8.79
C SER A 53 1.18 1.28 -7.27
N LEU A 54 0.41 0.39 -6.65
CA LEU A 54 0.41 0.21 -5.19
C LEU A 54 1.76 -0.24 -4.69
N LYS A 55 2.46 -1.11 -5.41
CA LYS A 55 3.83 -1.52 -5.08
C LYS A 55 4.77 -0.30 -5.00
N GLY A 56 4.64 0.66 -5.92
CA GLY A 56 5.41 1.90 -5.88
C GLY A 56 5.03 2.79 -4.70
N SER A 57 3.73 2.99 -4.45
CA SER A 57 3.27 3.90 -3.39
C SER A 57 3.57 3.37 -1.97
N THR A 58 3.56 2.06 -1.78
CA THR A 58 3.75 1.40 -0.46
C THR A 58 5.22 1.26 -0.04
N SER A 59 6.18 1.51 -0.92
CA SER A 59 7.61 1.32 -0.58
C SER A 59 8.19 2.37 0.36
N TYR A 60 7.48 3.49 0.58
CA TYR A 60 8.07 4.69 1.21
C TYR A 60 7.67 4.90 2.68
N LEU A 61 6.62 4.23 3.19
CA LEU A 61 5.98 4.62 4.45
C LEU A 61 6.14 3.58 5.58
N GLY A 62 7.18 2.74 5.54
CA GLY A 62 7.40 1.74 6.58
C GLY A 62 6.25 0.74 6.72
N THR A 63 5.49 0.51 5.64
CA THR A 63 4.38 -0.45 5.56
C THR A 63 4.83 -1.70 4.80
N GLU A 64 5.85 -2.40 5.29
CA GLU A 64 6.52 -3.50 4.57
C GLU A 64 5.56 -4.64 4.19
N ASP A 65 4.65 -5.01 5.10
CA ASP A 65 3.67 -6.08 4.84
C ASP A 65 2.76 -5.71 3.66
N LEU A 66 2.30 -4.46 3.62
CA LEU A 66 1.47 -3.94 2.55
C LEU A 66 2.25 -3.86 1.23
N HIS A 67 3.52 -3.45 1.29
CA HIS A 67 4.41 -3.44 0.14
C HIS A 67 4.66 -4.84 -0.42
N ALA A 68 4.93 -5.82 0.45
CA ALA A 68 5.15 -7.21 0.06
C ALA A 68 3.90 -7.82 -0.60
N ALA A 69 2.71 -7.52 -0.10
CA ALA A 69 1.46 -7.95 -0.71
C ALA A 69 1.24 -7.30 -2.09
N ALA A 70 1.53 -6.00 -2.23
CA ALA A 70 1.47 -5.30 -3.52
C ALA A 70 2.47 -5.86 -4.54
N LEU A 71 3.68 -6.18 -4.10
CA LEU A 71 4.67 -6.86 -4.92
C LEU A 71 4.20 -8.25 -5.35
N THR A 72 3.61 -9.02 -4.44
CA THR A 72 3.07 -10.35 -4.73
C THR A 72 1.98 -10.29 -5.80
N ALA A 73 1.07 -9.30 -5.71
CA ALA A 73 0.03 -9.10 -6.72
C ALA A 73 0.60 -8.67 -8.09
N ASP A 74 1.58 -7.76 -8.13
CA ASP A 74 2.26 -7.33 -9.38
C ASP A 74 2.98 -8.52 -10.04
N THR A 75 3.65 -9.36 -9.24
CA THR A 75 4.31 -10.58 -9.73
C THR A 75 3.32 -11.62 -10.22
N ALA A 76 2.24 -11.90 -9.46
CA ALA A 76 1.20 -12.82 -9.89
C ALA A 76 0.60 -12.41 -11.24
N HIS A 77 0.39 -11.12 -11.47
CA HIS A 77 -0.07 -10.63 -12.77
C HIS A 77 0.93 -10.92 -13.90
N LYS A 78 2.21 -10.60 -13.69
CA LYS A 78 3.26 -10.76 -14.70
C LYS A 78 3.55 -12.22 -15.05
N GLU A 79 3.43 -13.11 -14.06
CA GLU A 79 3.76 -14.52 -14.21
C GLU A 79 2.53 -15.38 -14.55
N GLY A 80 1.35 -14.78 -14.73
CA GLY A 80 0.11 -15.49 -15.04
C GLY A 80 -0.47 -16.29 -13.86
N GLY A 81 -0.10 -15.91 -12.63
CA GLY A 81 -0.68 -16.42 -11.40
C GLY A 81 -2.02 -15.78 -11.03
N ASP A 82 -2.55 -16.16 -9.86
CA ASP A 82 -3.84 -15.67 -9.36
C ASP A 82 -3.71 -14.26 -8.76
N THR A 83 -3.78 -13.25 -9.63
CA THR A 83 -3.72 -11.83 -9.24
C THR A 83 -4.88 -11.45 -8.33
N ALA A 84 -6.07 -12.04 -8.55
CA ALA A 84 -7.27 -11.71 -7.79
C ALA A 84 -7.10 -12.10 -6.31
N ALA A 85 -6.65 -13.33 -6.04
CA ALA A 85 -6.37 -13.79 -4.69
C ALA A 85 -5.27 -12.98 -4.01
N ALA A 86 -4.20 -12.62 -4.74
CA ALA A 86 -3.13 -11.79 -4.22
C ALA A 86 -3.61 -10.37 -3.84
N LEU A 87 -4.49 -9.79 -4.66
CA LEU A 87 -5.11 -8.50 -4.36
C LEU A 87 -6.08 -8.56 -3.18
N ASP A 88 -6.82 -9.65 -3.01
CA ASP A 88 -7.71 -9.81 -1.86
C ASP A 88 -6.91 -9.90 -0.56
N HIS A 89 -5.75 -10.57 -0.60
CA HIS A 89 -4.81 -10.55 0.51
C HIS A 89 -4.28 -9.13 0.79
N LEU A 90 -3.89 -8.38 -0.23
CA LEU A 90 -3.49 -6.97 -0.07
C LEU A 90 -4.59 -6.16 0.62
N ILE A 91 -5.84 -6.28 0.19
CA ILE A 91 -6.98 -5.53 0.77
C ILE A 91 -7.13 -5.82 2.25
N SER A 92 -6.91 -7.07 2.67
CA SER A 92 -6.98 -7.47 4.09
C SER A 92 -5.92 -6.82 4.97
N LEU A 93 -4.84 -6.29 4.38
CA LEU A 93 -3.75 -5.62 5.09
C LEU A 93 -3.89 -4.10 5.10
N ILE A 94 -4.73 -3.52 4.24
CA ILE A 94 -4.86 -2.05 4.11
C ILE A 94 -5.26 -1.42 5.44
N ASP A 95 -6.38 -1.84 6.05
CA ASP A 95 -6.88 -1.22 7.28
C ASP A 95 -5.87 -1.28 8.43
N PRO A 96 -5.32 -2.46 8.80
CA PRO A 96 -4.37 -2.52 9.91
C PRO A 96 -3.06 -1.77 9.62
N SER A 97 -2.60 -1.71 8.36
CA SER A 97 -1.39 -0.96 7.99
C SER A 97 -1.60 0.55 8.08
N MET A 98 -2.73 1.03 7.56
CA MET A 98 -3.06 2.45 7.58
C MET A 98 -3.45 2.93 8.98
N GLU A 99 -4.12 2.10 9.79
CA GLU A 99 -4.38 2.42 11.20
C GLU A 99 -3.07 2.60 11.98
N ALA A 100 -2.11 1.68 11.81
CA ALA A 100 -0.80 1.79 12.46
C ALA A 100 -0.03 3.04 11.99
N LEU A 101 -0.01 3.30 10.69
CA LEU A 101 0.66 4.47 10.10
C LEU A 101 0.03 5.78 10.59
N ASN A 102 -1.30 5.89 10.53
CA ASN A 102 -2.03 7.09 10.94
C ASN A 102 -1.87 7.34 12.45
N ALA A 103 -1.91 6.29 13.28
CA ALA A 103 -1.65 6.40 14.71
C ALA A 103 -0.22 6.89 15.00
N TYR A 104 0.77 6.44 14.23
CA TYR A 104 2.15 6.89 14.35
C TYR A 104 2.32 8.37 13.98
N LEU A 105 1.78 8.75 12.82
CA LEU A 105 1.84 10.10 12.27
C LEU A 105 0.92 11.09 12.99
N LYS A 106 -0.06 10.60 13.78
CA LYS A 106 -1.09 11.38 14.48
C LYS A 106 -2.01 12.13 13.50
N ILE A 107 -2.43 11.45 12.43
CA ILE A 107 -3.36 11.95 11.41
C ILE A 107 -4.66 11.15 11.38
#